data_AF-B8EN44-F1
#
_entry.id   AF-B8EN44-F1
#
_cell.length_a   1.000
_cell.length_b   1.000
_cell.length_c   1.000
_cell.angle_alpha   90.00
_cell.angle_beta   90.00
_cell.angle_gamma   90.00
#
_symmetry.space_group_name_H-M   'P 1'
#
loop_
_entity.id
_entity.type
_entity.pdbx_description
1 polymer ?
#
loop_
_entity_poly.entity_id
_entity_poly.type
_entity_poly.pdbx_seq_one_letter_code
_entity_poly.pdbx_strand_id
1 'polypeptide(L)'
;MAAAAPQEQAASAALQAEVNQKRKERVALVSIAVSATMAIAKLIAGLASGSLAVMSEAGNNFGDVVTTALTYYAIRISNKPADDEHHYGHAKVEALTALVETGVLFALATFILIEAVRRFFNHDVAVEASPLVFAVLFISIVVDSFRWRALNKIAKETRSEALAADALHFSSDIVASSLAIAGLIAAHFGFPQGDAVAALGVAGFIGVAGYNIGRRTIDTLVDAAPKGLAEEVWGSAAAVPGVIDVPSVRLRPAGAEILGDLEISVARTLSLESVAAIKANVAEAIKASHPEISVTIATQPIAIDSETFLERILLIAAKRHVPIHHITVQDVDGRASVSFDIELDGRMSHGSAHEIASSLEKEIRKELGSDVEVESHIEPMEPRHLTGQDVDPKIKAKIEAALIKKAHDQGDLLDVHNVRVRRTPAGLVVNYHCLVDPALSVDETHDQVDALERKMRASFSTITRIVGHAEPAQ
;
A
#
# COMPACT_ATOMS: atom_id res chain seq x y z
N MET A 1 -21.03 -14.96 -6.71
CA MET A 1 -21.07 -14.28 -5.38
C MET A 1 -20.62 -12.86 -5.60
N ALA A 2 -21.51 -11.88 -5.48
CA ALA A 2 -21.17 -10.47 -5.65
C ALA A 2 -20.23 -10.06 -4.50
N ALA A 3 -19.06 -9.53 -4.83
CA ALA A 3 -18.18 -8.92 -3.84
C ALA A 3 -18.95 -7.77 -3.16
N ALA A 4 -19.05 -7.82 -1.82
CA ALA A 4 -19.64 -6.75 -1.04
C ALA A 4 -18.97 -5.42 -1.40
N ALA A 5 -19.75 -4.33 -1.49
CA ALA A 5 -19.23 -3.03 -1.89
C ALA A 5 -18.04 -2.62 -0.99
N PRO A 6 -17.02 -1.90 -1.50
CA PRO A 6 -15.81 -1.54 -0.73
C PRO A 6 -16.10 -0.88 0.63
N GLN A 7 -17.22 -0.18 0.75
CA GLN A 7 -17.69 0.46 1.99
C GLN A 7 -18.18 -0.55 3.05
N GLU A 8 -18.85 -1.65 2.67
CA GLU A 8 -19.29 -2.68 3.62
C GLU A 8 -18.10 -3.48 4.18
N GLN A 9 -17.10 -3.74 3.35
CA GLN A 9 -15.88 -4.42 3.79
C GLN A 9 -15.06 -3.56 4.75
N ALA A 10 -14.92 -2.26 4.47
CA ALA A 10 -14.24 -1.32 5.37
C ALA A 10 -14.97 -1.19 6.72
N ALA A 11 -16.30 -1.12 6.71
CA ALA A 11 -17.11 -1.08 7.94
C ALA A 11 -17.00 -2.38 8.76
N SER A 12 -16.97 -3.55 8.09
CA SER A 12 -16.79 -4.85 8.74
C SER A 12 -15.40 -4.99 9.38
N ALA A 13 -14.35 -4.55 8.70
CA ALA A 13 -12.99 -4.58 9.22
C ALA A 13 -12.82 -3.64 10.44
N ALA A 14 -13.36 -2.42 10.37
CA ALA A 14 -13.35 -1.48 11.50
C ALA A 14 -14.10 -2.04 12.72
N LEU A 15 -15.25 -2.69 12.49
CA LEU A 15 -16.02 -3.35 13.56
C LEU A 15 -15.23 -4.51 14.19
N GLN A 16 -14.56 -5.33 13.38
CA GLN A 16 -13.73 -6.43 13.88
C GLN A 16 -12.54 -5.92 14.70
N ALA A 17 -11.88 -4.85 14.25
CA ALA A 17 -10.80 -4.20 14.99
C ALA A 17 -11.27 -3.69 16.35
N GLU A 18 -12.44 -3.02 16.39
CA GLU A 18 -13.04 -2.54 17.64
C GLU A 18 -13.40 -3.69 18.60
N VAL A 19 -13.98 -4.78 18.07
CA VAL A 19 -14.30 -5.97 18.87
C VAL A 19 -13.03 -6.61 19.44
N ASN A 20 -12.00 -6.79 18.62
CA ASN A 20 -10.73 -7.36 19.07
C ASN A 20 -10.07 -6.49 20.14
N GLN A 21 -10.13 -5.17 19.99
CA GLN A 21 -9.62 -4.24 21.00
C GLN A 21 -10.36 -4.38 22.34
N LYS A 22 -11.69 -4.37 22.32
CA LYS A 22 -12.49 -4.54 23.55
C LYS A 22 -12.18 -5.89 24.23
N ARG A 23 -11.87 -6.93 23.45
CA ARG A 23 -11.44 -8.23 23.98
C ARG A 23 -10.07 -8.15 24.65
N LYS A 24 -9.08 -7.48 24.03
CA LYS A 24 -7.75 -7.25 24.64
C LYS A 24 -7.87 -6.52 25.97
N GLU A 25 -8.56 -5.38 25.97
CA GLU A 25 -8.76 -4.56 27.17
C GLU A 25 -9.51 -5.30 28.27
N ARG A 26 -10.58 -6.03 27.94
CA ARG A 26 -11.34 -6.80 28.91
C ARG A 26 -10.48 -7.86 29.58
N VAL A 27 -9.67 -8.60 28.83
CA VAL A 27 -8.85 -9.67 29.41
C VAL A 27 -7.65 -9.11 30.19
N ALA A 28 -7.04 -8.01 29.74
CA ALA A 28 -6.05 -7.31 30.55
C ALA A 28 -6.65 -6.82 31.89
N LEU A 29 -7.86 -6.22 31.85
CA LEU A 29 -8.55 -5.75 33.07
C LEU A 29 -8.90 -6.90 34.02
N VAL A 30 -9.39 -8.03 33.48
CA VAL A 30 -9.62 -9.24 34.28
C VAL A 30 -8.31 -9.76 34.89
N SER A 31 -7.20 -9.75 34.13
CA SER A 31 -5.87 -10.14 34.62
C SER A 31 -5.42 -9.26 35.81
N ILE A 32 -5.62 -7.95 35.72
CA ILE A 32 -5.33 -7.00 36.80
C ILE A 32 -6.21 -7.30 38.02
N ALA A 33 -7.52 -7.49 37.83
CA ALA A 33 -8.45 -7.75 38.93
C ALA A 33 -8.09 -9.03 39.69
N VAL A 34 -7.72 -10.08 38.96
CA VAL A 34 -7.23 -11.35 39.54
C VAL A 34 -5.91 -11.13 40.28
N SER A 35 -4.94 -10.44 39.69
CA SER A 35 -3.64 -10.12 40.34
C SER A 35 -3.83 -9.36 41.63
N ALA A 36 -4.67 -8.31 41.61
CA ALA A 36 -4.92 -7.46 42.77
C ALA A 36 -5.61 -8.25 43.88
N THR A 37 -6.59 -9.09 43.53
CA THR A 37 -7.29 -9.93 44.49
C THR A 37 -6.35 -10.96 45.12
N MET A 38 -5.47 -11.59 44.33
CA MET A 38 -4.45 -12.50 44.87
C MET A 38 -3.45 -11.78 45.78
N ALA A 39 -2.96 -10.60 45.37
CA ALA A 39 -2.02 -9.82 46.17
C ALA A 39 -2.63 -9.44 47.53
N ILE A 40 -3.88 -8.96 47.54
CA ILE A 40 -4.61 -8.61 48.78
C ILE A 40 -4.86 -9.86 49.64
N ALA A 41 -5.31 -10.98 49.03
CA ALA A 41 -5.57 -12.21 49.76
C ALA A 41 -4.29 -12.77 50.42
N LYS A 42 -3.16 -12.80 49.69
CA LYS A 42 -1.86 -13.24 50.22
C LYS A 42 -1.34 -12.28 51.29
N LEU A 43 -1.54 -10.96 51.13
CA LEU A 43 -1.15 -9.97 52.14
C LEU A 43 -1.92 -10.17 53.45
N ILE A 44 -3.25 -10.34 53.39
CA ILE A 44 -4.08 -10.60 54.58
C ILE A 44 -3.65 -11.92 55.22
N ALA A 45 -3.45 -12.98 54.44
CA ALA A 45 -2.99 -14.27 54.95
C ALA A 45 -1.60 -14.18 55.59
N GLY A 46 -0.67 -13.41 55.01
CA GLY A 46 0.67 -13.18 55.54
C GLY A 46 0.64 -12.43 56.87
N LEU A 47 -0.15 -11.37 56.97
CA LEU A 47 -0.32 -10.60 58.22
C LEU A 47 -1.03 -11.41 59.31
N ALA A 48 -2.06 -12.19 58.96
CA ALA A 48 -2.80 -13.02 59.91
C ALA A 48 -1.99 -14.22 60.41
N SER A 49 -1.15 -14.81 59.56
CA SER A 49 -0.29 -15.95 59.92
C SER A 49 1.03 -15.54 60.56
N GLY A 50 1.45 -14.27 60.42
CA GLY A 50 2.79 -13.81 60.79
C GLY A 50 3.92 -14.42 59.94
N SER A 51 3.57 -15.06 58.81
CA SER A 51 4.53 -15.78 57.98
C SER A 51 5.27 -14.84 57.03
N LEU A 52 6.58 -14.71 57.24
CA LEU A 52 7.46 -13.94 56.37
C LEU A 52 7.50 -14.50 54.93
N ALA A 53 7.35 -15.81 54.77
CA ALA A 53 7.28 -16.47 53.46
C ALA A 53 6.05 -16.02 52.66
N VAL A 54 4.88 -16.01 53.31
CA VAL A 54 3.61 -15.57 52.67
C VAL A 54 3.64 -14.05 52.42
N MET A 55 4.27 -13.27 53.29
CA MET A 55 4.46 -11.82 53.07
C MET A 55 5.40 -11.53 51.88
N SER A 56 6.48 -12.31 51.71
CA SER A 56 7.37 -12.18 50.55
C SER A 56 6.64 -12.50 49.24
N GLU A 57 5.77 -13.50 49.25
CA GLU A 57 4.96 -13.87 48.10
C GLU A 57 3.89 -12.81 47.77
N ALA A 58 3.31 -12.18 48.80
CA ALA A 58 2.42 -11.03 48.61
C ALA A 58 3.14 -9.84 47.94
N GLY A 59 4.41 -9.61 48.28
CA GLY A 59 5.26 -8.60 47.62
C GLY A 59 5.52 -8.91 46.14
N ASN A 60 5.77 -10.17 45.79
CA ASN A 60 5.93 -10.59 44.39
C ASN A 60 4.62 -10.36 43.60
N ASN A 61 3.49 -10.78 44.16
CA ASN A 61 2.17 -10.57 43.56
C ASN A 61 1.81 -9.08 43.38
N PHE A 62 2.36 -8.17 44.20
CA PHE A 62 2.23 -6.74 43.96
C PHE A 62 2.97 -6.28 42.70
N GLY A 63 4.16 -6.85 42.44
CA GLY A 63 4.87 -6.68 41.17
C GLY A 63 4.01 -7.08 39.97
N ASP A 64 3.32 -8.23 40.06
CA ASP A 64 2.41 -8.69 38.99
C ASP A 64 1.26 -7.71 38.73
N VAL A 65 0.73 -7.07 39.77
CA VAL A 65 -0.29 -6.02 39.63
C VAL A 65 0.26 -4.83 38.85
N VAL A 66 1.51 -4.42 39.13
CA VAL A 66 2.16 -3.32 38.41
C VAL A 66 2.39 -3.71 36.95
N THR A 67 2.95 -4.89 36.68
CA THR A 67 3.20 -5.38 35.32
C THR A 67 1.91 -5.46 34.51
N THR A 68 0.87 -6.12 35.04
CA THR A 68 -0.43 -6.22 34.36
C THR A 68 -1.11 -4.87 34.14
N ALA A 69 -0.93 -3.91 35.06
CA ALA A 69 -1.41 -2.54 34.89
C ALA A 69 -0.68 -1.81 33.76
N LEU A 70 0.64 -2.00 33.63
CA LEU A 70 1.42 -1.49 32.50
C LEU A 70 0.93 -2.10 31.19
N THR A 71 0.70 -3.41 31.14
CA THR A 71 0.13 -4.09 29.96
C THR A 71 -1.20 -3.49 29.53
N TYR A 72 -2.13 -3.28 30.47
CA TYR A 72 -3.43 -2.66 30.17
C TYR A 72 -3.29 -1.23 29.64
N TYR A 73 -2.41 -0.42 30.27
CA TYR A 73 -2.19 0.95 29.84
C TYR A 73 -1.56 1.01 28.44
N ALA A 74 -0.63 0.09 28.14
CA ALA A 74 -0.02 -0.05 26.83
C ALA A 74 -1.05 -0.41 25.75
N ILE A 75 -1.93 -1.37 26.01
CA ILE A 75 -3.04 -1.74 25.11
C ILE A 75 -3.97 -0.54 24.84
N ARG A 76 -4.23 0.27 25.88
CA ARG A 76 -5.08 1.46 25.77
C ARG A 76 -4.41 2.58 24.97
N ILE A 77 -3.11 2.80 25.14
CA ILE A 77 -2.36 3.80 24.37
C ILE A 77 -2.20 3.34 22.92
N SER A 78 -1.84 2.07 22.71
CA SER A 78 -1.60 1.48 21.39
C SER A 78 -2.79 1.65 20.45
N ASN A 79 -4.00 1.64 21.01
CA ASN A 79 -5.24 1.84 20.27
C ASN A 79 -5.62 3.30 20.00
N LYS A 80 -4.80 4.27 20.41
CA LYS A 80 -5.01 5.66 20.00
C LYS A 80 -4.82 5.76 18.48
N PRO A 81 -5.74 6.41 17.76
CA PRO A 81 -5.58 6.66 16.34
C PRO A 81 -4.33 7.53 16.08
N ALA A 82 -3.96 7.66 14.81
CA ALA A 82 -2.92 8.59 14.41
C ALA A 82 -3.24 10.01 14.88
N ASP A 83 -2.22 10.71 15.37
CA ASP A 83 -2.27 12.12 15.75
C ASP A 83 -1.14 12.91 15.08
N ASP A 84 -1.05 14.22 15.35
CA ASP A 84 -0.09 15.13 14.70
C ASP A 84 1.38 14.78 14.98
N GLU A 85 1.68 14.03 16.04
CA GLU A 85 3.03 13.58 16.38
C GLU A 85 3.28 12.14 15.91
N HIS A 86 2.22 11.32 15.80
CA HIS A 86 2.26 9.90 15.49
C HIS A 86 1.36 9.57 14.28
N HIS A 87 1.80 9.92 13.08
CA HIS A 87 1.03 9.73 11.83
C HIS A 87 0.68 8.25 11.52
N TYR A 88 1.43 7.29 12.07
CA TYR A 88 1.16 5.85 11.94
C TYR A 88 0.47 5.26 13.18
N GLY A 89 0.03 6.10 14.10
CA GLY A 89 -0.58 5.69 15.37
C GLY A 89 0.43 5.20 16.41
N HIS A 90 -0.11 4.58 17.46
CA HIS A 90 0.62 4.28 18.69
C HIS A 90 0.92 2.78 18.86
N ALA A 91 0.71 1.98 17.82
CA ALA A 91 0.75 0.53 17.89
C ALA A 91 2.06 -0.05 18.45
N LYS A 92 3.20 0.63 18.20
CA LYS A 92 4.52 0.22 18.73
C LYS A 92 4.67 0.35 20.25
N VAL A 93 3.76 1.04 20.93
CA VAL A 93 3.76 1.13 22.41
C VAL A 93 3.54 -0.25 23.04
N GLU A 94 2.72 -1.12 22.42
CA GLU A 94 2.57 -2.51 22.90
C GLU A 94 3.91 -3.27 22.85
N ALA A 95 4.66 -3.14 21.76
CA ALA A 95 5.97 -3.76 21.62
C ALA A 95 6.99 -3.18 22.62
N LEU A 96 7.00 -1.86 22.82
CA LEU A 96 7.87 -1.23 23.81
C LEU A 96 7.59 -1.75 25.23
N THR A 97 6.32 -1.86 25.62
CA THR A 97 5.94 -2.40 26.92
C THR A 97 6.32 -3.88 27.04
N ALA A 98 6.07 -4.69 26.02
CA ALA A 98 6.50 -6.10 26.00
C ALA A 98 8.02 -6.25 26.16
N LEU A 99 8.82 -5.34 25.61
CA LEU A 99 10.28 -5.35 25.77
C LEU A 99 10.68 -5.04 27.22
N VAL A 100 10.03 -4.05 27.85
CA VAL A 100 10.26 -3.70 29.26
C VAL A 100 9.90 -4.89 30.16
N GLU A 101 8.74 -5.52 29.95
CA GLU A 101 8.30 -6.70 30.70
C GLU A 101 9.28 -7.87 30.53
N THR A 102 9.74 -8.11 29.30
CA THR A 102 10.75 -9.13 29.03
C THR A 102 12.07 -8.83 29.76
N GLY A 103 12.47 -7.55 29.83
CA GLY A 103 13.65 -7.12 30.59
C GLY A 103 13.52 -7.37 32.10
N VAL A 104 12.34 -7.07 32.68
CA VAL A 104 12.03 -7.38 34.09
C VAL A 104 12.09 -8.89 34.34
N LEU A 105 11.53 -9.68 33.43
CA LEU A 105 11.55 -11.13 33.49
C LEU A 105 12.98 -11.70 33.45
N PHE A 106 13.85 -11.14 32.60
CA PHE A 106 15.28 -11.50 32.57
C PHE A 106 16.03 -11.13 33.85
N ALA A 107 15.73 -9.96 34.44
CA ALA A 107 16.31 -9.56 35.71
C ALA A 107 15.90 -10.54 36.83
N LEU A 108 14.63 -10.94 36.87
CA LEU A 108 14.12 -11.94 37.81
C LEU A 108 14.78 -13.31 37.59
N ALA A 109 14.89 -13.77 36.33
CA ALA A 109 15.56 -15.04 36.01
C ALA A 109 17.03 -15.04 36.44
N THR A 110 17.73 -13.92 36.24
CA THR A 110 19.13 -13.75 36.65
C THR A 110 19.26 -13.78 38.17
N PHE A 111 18.35 -13.12 38.88
CA PHE A 111 18.30 -13.16 40.34
C PHE A 111 18.07 -14.60 40.87
N ILE A 112 17.08 -15.31 40.31
CA ILE A 112 16.80 -16.71 40.67
C ILE A 112 18.00 -17.60 40.37
N LEU A 113 18.67 -17.41 39.23
CA LEU A 113 19.87 -18.15 38.86
C LEU A 113 20.99 -17.97 39.88
N ILE A 114 21.28 -16.72 40.27
CA ILE A 114 22.33 -16.41 41.27
C ILE A 114 22.00 -17.06 42.61
N GLU A 115 20.75 -16.95 43.07
CA GLU A 115 20.31 -17.52 44.34
C GLU A 115 20.33 -19.06 44.33
N ALA A 116 19.87 -19.67 43.23
CA ALA A 116 19.89 -21.11 43.05
C ALA A 116 21.33 -21.67 43.07
N VAL A 117 22.27 -21.00 42.38
CA VAL A 117 23.69 -21.37 42.41
C VAL A 117 24.26 -21.25 43.83
N ARG A 118 23.98 -20.15 44.54
CA ARG A 118 24.44 -19.98 45.93
C ARG A 118 23.92 -21.08 46.86
N ARG A 119 22.63 -21.40 46.78
CA ARG A 119 22.00 -22.48 47.58
C ARG A 119 22.56 -23.85 47.24
N PHE A 120 22.85 -24.09 45.96
CA PHE A 120 23.43 -25.36 45.51
C PHE A 120 24.79 -25.64 46.17
N PHE A 121 25.62 -24.60 46.38
CA PHE A 121 26.95 -24.75 46.99
C PHE A 121 26.97 -24.63 48.52
N ASN A 122 26.14 -23.76 49.10
CA ASN A 122 26.24 -23.44 50.53
C ASN A 122 25.54 -24.43 51.46
N HIS A 123 24.71 -25.36 50.97
CA HIS A 123 23.90 -26.31 51.78
C HIS A 123 23.00 -25.69 52.88
N ASP A 124 23.05 -24.37 53.05
CA ASP A 124 22.25 -23.60 53.97
C ASP A 124 20.89 -23.34 53.33
N VAL A 125 19.91 -24.15 53.71
CA VAL A 125 18.56 -23.76 54.16
C VAL A 125 17.72 -25.04 54.17
N ALA A 126 17.38 -25.54 55.35
CA ALA A 126 16.27 -26.47 55.49
C ALA A 126 14.98 -25.69 55.23
N VAL A 127 14.40 -25.83 54.04
CA VAL A 127 13.07 -25.27 53.78
C VAL A 127 12.08 -26.11 54.58
N GLU A 128 11.57 -25.56 55.69
CA GLU A 128 10.45 -26.17 56.41
C GLU A 128 9.21 -26.10 55.52
N ALA A 129 8.98 -27.17 54.75
CA ALA A 129 7.87 -27.30 53.84
C ALA A 129 6.57 -27.54 54.62
N SER A 130 5.98 -26.48 55.16
CA SER A 130 4.66 -26.53 55.78
C SER A 130 3.60 -26.94 54.75
N PRO A 131 2.58 -27.75 55.10
CA PRO A 131 1.45 -28.06 54.22
C PRO A 131 0.77 -26.81 53.62
N LEU A 132 0.88 -25.67 54.31
CA LEU A 132 0.40 -24.37 53.84
C LEU A 132 1.14 -23.90 52.58
N VAL A 133 2.46 -24.11 52.49
CA VAL A 133 3.27 -23.71 51.31
C VAL A 133 2.84 -24.50 50.07
N PHE A 134 2.64 -25.81 50.21
CA PHE A 134 2.13 -26.64 49.11
C PHE A 134 0.73 -26.22 48.66
N ALA A 135 -0.16 -25.89 49.60
CA ALA A 135 -1.51 -25.42 49.27
C ALA A 135 -1.47 -24.08 48.50
N VAL A 136 -0.61 -23.15 48.92
CA VAL A 136 -0.47 -21.85 48.25
C VAL A 136 0.12 -22.00 46.84
N LEU A 137 1.19 -22.79 46.67
CA LEU A 137 1.77 -23.06 45.36
C LEU A 137 0.77 -23.74 44.41
N PHE A 138 0.01 -24.72 44.92
CA PHE A 138 -1.01 -25.40 44.13
C PHE A 138 -2.13 -24.43 43.69
N ILE A 139 -2.61 -23.57 44.59
CA ILE A 139 -3.60 -22.54 44.26
C ILE A 139 -3.04 -21.57 43.21
N SER A 140 -1.78 -21.14 43.34
CA SER A 140 -1.15 -20.25 42.35
C SER A 140 -1.12 -20.90 40.96
N ILE A 141 -0.68 -22.17 40.87
CA ILE A 141 -0.66 -22.92 39.61
C ILE A 141 -2.05 -22.94 38.95
N VAL A 142 -3.10 -23.18 39.73
CA VAL A 142 -4.48 -23.22 39.20
C VAL A 142 -4.88 -21.86 38.64
N VAL A 143 -4.67 -20.77 39.40
CA VAL A 143 -5.05 -19.42 38.99
C VAL A 143 -4.24 -18.96 37.78
N ASP A 144 -2.91 -19.11 37.83
CA ASP A 144 -2.02 -18.71 36.75
C ASP A 144 -2.28 -19.52 35.48
N SER A 145 -2.67 -20.80 35.61
CA SER A 145 -3.11 -21.62 34.47
C SER A 145 -4.37 -21.09 33.79
N PHE A 146 -5.35 -20.57 34.55
CA PHE A 146 -6.52 -19.95 33.94
C PHE A 146 -6.16 -18.64 33.22
N ARG A 147 -5.31 -17.82 33.85
CA ARG A 147 -4.85 -16.55 33.28
C ARG A 147 -4.03 -16.76 32.01
N TRP A 148 -3.00 -17.61 32.08
CA TRP A 148 -2.16 -17.96 30.93
C TRP A 148 -3.02 -18.42 29.74
N ARG A 149 -3.98 -19.32 29.96
CA ARG A 149 -4.87 -19.77 28.87
C ARG A 149 -5.71 -18.64 28.29
N ALA A 150 -6.26 -17.77 29.13
CA ALA A 150 -7.07 -16.64 28.69
C ALA A 150 -6.26 -15.62 27.88
N LEU A 151 -5.09 -15.21 28.41
CA LEU A 151 -4.21 -14.24 27.75
C LEU A 151 -3.58 -14.82 26.48
N ASN A 152 -2.99 -16.01 26.54
CA ASN A 152 -2.32 -16.62 25.39
C ASN A 152 -3.27 -16.85 24.21
N LYS A 153 -4.53 -17.19 24.48
CA LYS A 153 -5.55 -17.31 23.43
C LYS A 153 -5.75 -15.98 22.70
N ILE A 154 -5.99 -14.89 23.45
CA ILE A 154 -6.26 -13.58 22.86
C ILE A 154 -5.01 -12.96 22.26
N ALA A 155 -3.84 -13.13 22.89
CA ALA A 155 -2.56 -12.69 22.36
C ALA A 155 -2.31 -13.27 20.95
N LYS A 156 -2.58 -14.57 20.76
CA LYS A 156 -2.46 -15.22 19.45
C LYS A 156 -3.52 -14.75 18.44
N GLU A 157 -4.78 -14.64 18.86
CA GLU A 157 -5.87 -14.21 17.97
C GLU A 157 -5.75 -12.74 17.54
N THR A 158 -5.18 -11.88 18.39
CA THR A 158 -5.08 -10.43 18.16
C THR A 158 -3.66 -9.95 17.84
N ARG A 159 -2.69 -10.88 17.79
CA ARG A 159 -1.26 -10.60 17.60
C ARG A 159 -0.71 -9.53 18.57
N SER A 160 -1.22 -9.51 19.80
CA SER A 160 -0.80 -8.53 20.82
C SER A 160 0.47 -9.00 21.53
N GLU A 161 1.55 -8.23 21.37
CA GLU A 161 2.83 -8.51 22.01
C GLU A 161 2.78 -8.30 23.52
N ALA A 162 2.09 -7.26 23.99
CA ALA A 162 1.93 -6.97 25.41
C ALA A 162 1.20 -8.12 26.12
N LEU A 163 0.09 -8.63 25.55
CA LEU A 163 -0.60 -9.81 26.10
C LEU A 163 0.24 -11.09 26.00
N ALA A 164 1.11 -11.21 25.00
CA ALA A 164 1.99 -12.36 24.87
C ALA A 164 3.10 -12.37 25.94
N ALA A 165 3.66 -11.19 26.26
CA ALA A 165 4.62 -11.02 27.34
C ALA A 165 3.99 -11.30 28.71
N ASP A 166 2.80 -10.75 28.98
CA ASP A 166 2.06 -11.01 30.23
C ASP A 166 1.66 -12.49 30.34
N ALA A 167 1.26 -13.14 29.23
CA ALA A 167 1.05 -14.59 29.22
C ALA A 167 2.33 -15.38 29.52
N LEU A 168 3.48 -14.94 29.01
CA LEU A 168 4.77 -15.59 29.29
C LEU A 168 5.15 -15.49 30.77
N HIS A 169 4.92 -14.32 31.39
CA HIS A 169 5.12 -14.11 32.81
C HIS A 169 4.35 -15.15 33.64
N PHE A 170 3.03 -15.29 33.43
CA PHE A 170 2.26 -16.31 34.16
C PHE A 170 2.63 -17.75 33.80
N SER A 171 3.04 -18.01 32.55
CA SER A 171 3.55 -19.34 32.21
C SER A 171 4.83 -19.67 32.97
N SER A 172 5.67 -18.66 33.21
CA SER A 172 6.89 -18.79 34.00
C SER A 172 6.56 -19.05 35.46
N ASP A 173 5.53 -18.39 36.02
CA ASP A 173 5.07 -18.64 37.39
C ASP A 173 4.49 -20.05 37.57
N ILE A 174 3.75 -20.57 36.57
CA ILE A 174 3.26 -21.96 36.58
C ILE A 174 4.43 -22.95 36.62
N VAL A 175 5.42 -22.75 35.75
CA VAL A 175 6.61 -23.61 35.70
C VAL A 175 7.42 -23.48 36.98
N ALA A 176 7.58 -22.26 37.51
CA ALA A 176 8.26 -21.98 38.76
C ALA A 176 7.61 -22.70 39.94
N SER A 177 6.30 -22.53 40.09
CA SER A 177 5.54 -23.17 41.17
C SER A 177 5.53 -24.69 41.04
N SER A 178 5.43 -25.22 39.81
CA SER A 178 5.44 -26.67 39.56
C SER A 178 6.80 -27.29 39.88
N LEU A 179 7.89 -26.66 39.44
CA LEU A 179 9.25 -27.12 39.75
C LEU A 179 9.58 -26.95 41.23
N ALA A 180 9.12 -25.88 41.88
CA ALA A 180 9.28 -25.69 43.32
C ALA A 180 8.59 -26.82 44.12
N ILE A 181 7.34 -27.19 43.78
CA ILE A 181 6.66 -28.34 44.40
C ILE A 181 7.47 -29.63 44.20
N ALA A 182 7.96 -29.88 42.98
CA ALA A 182 8.80 -31.05 42.70
C ALA A 182 10.11 -31.05 43.51
N GLY A 183 10.76 -29.88 43.64
CA GLY A 183 11.97 -29.69 44.43
C GLY A 183 11.75 -29.93 45.93
N LEU A 184 10.64 -29.43 46.48
CA LEU A 184 10.25 -29.66 47.88
C LEU A 184 9.91 -31.14 48.16
N ILE A 185 9.22 -31.81 47.23
CA ILE A 185 8.96 -33.25 47.33
C ILE A 185 10.28 -34.02 47.30
N ALA A 186 11.20 -33.69 46.39
CA ALA A 186 12.52 -34.32 46.33
C ALA A 186 13.33 -34.11 47.62
N ALA A 187 13.29 -32.90 48.19
CA ALA A 187 13.90 -32.59 49.47
C ALA A 187 13.33 -33.45 50.61
N HIS A 188 12.00 -33.67 50.62
CA HIS A 188 11.35 -34.56 51.58
C HIS A 188 11.82 -36.01 51.48
N PHE A 189 12.13 -36.50 50.27
CA PHE A 189 12.68 -37.84 50.02
C PHE A 189 14.21 -37.93 50.20
N GLY A 190 14.85 -36.93 50.81
CA GLY A 190 16.28 -36.97 51.15
C GLY A 190 17.21 -36.37 50.09
N PHE A 191 16.68 -35.62 49.11
CA PHE A 191 17.48 -34.86 48.14
C PHE A 191 17.46 -33.35 48.49
N PRO A 192 18.26 -32.87 49.45
CA PRO A 192 18.21 -31.48 49.94
C PRO A 192 18.51 -30.44 48.84
N GLN A 193 19.21 -30.84 47.76
CA GLN A 193 19.51 -29.98 46.61
C GLN A 193 18.34 -29.85 45.61
N GLY A 194 17.22 -30.55 45.84
CA GLY A 194 16.07 -30.57 44.94
C GLY A 194 15.50 -29.19 44.61
N ASP A 195 15.40 -28.31 45.61
CA ASP A 195 14.94 -26.92 45.43
C ASP A 195 15.89 -26.10 44.54
N ALA A 196 17.20 -26.21 44.77
CA ALA A 196 18.20 -25.49 43.97
C ALA A 196 18.21 -25.96 42.51
N VAL A 197 18.11 -27.28 42.26
CA VAL A 197 18.02 -27.82 40.90
C VAL A 197 16.72 -27.39 40.21
N ALA A 198 15.60 -27.39 40.93
CA ALA A 198 14.34 -26.87 40.42
C ALA A 198 14.47 -25.40 40.01
N ALA A 199 15.02 -24.54 40.89
CA ALA A 199 15.22 -23.12 40.62
C ALA A 199 16.15 -22.86 39.42
N LEU A 200 17.20 -23.67 39.23
CA LEU A 200 18.04 -23.61 38.02
C LEU A 200 17.23 -23.93 36.75
N GLY A 201 16.35 -24.95 36.81
CA GLY A 201 15.46 -25.31 35.72
C GLY A 201 14.49 -24.17 35.37
N VAL A 202 13.94 -23.49 36.37
CA VAL A 202 13.07 -22.31 36.21
C VAL A 202 13.82 -21.19 35.51
N ALA A 203 15.01 -20.82 36.00
CA ALA A 203 15.81 -19.75 35.39
C ALA A 203 16.16 -20.06 33.92
N GLY A 204 16.49 -21.32 33.61
CA GLY A 204 16.74 -21.76 32.23
C GLY A 204 15.50 -21.67 31.32
N PHE A 205 14.34 -22.11 31.81
CA PHE A 205 13.07 -21.99 31.09
C PHE A 205 12.73 -20.52 30.79
N ILE A 206 12.80 -19.66 31.81
CA ILE A 206 12.52 -18.23 31.68
C ILE A 206 13.49 -17.59 30.68
N GLY A 207 14.78 -17.92 30.76
CA GLY A 207 15.79 -17.37 29.85
C GLY A 207 15.51 -17.71 28.37
N VAL A 208 15.16 -18.96 28.07
CA VAL A 208 14.84 -19.39 26.69
C VAL A 208 13.54 -18.76 26.20
N ALA A 209 12.50 -18.77 27.03
CA ALA A 209 11.19 -18.27 26.64
C ALA A 209 11.19 -16.73 26.49
N GLY A 210 11.85 -16.02 27.42
CA GLY A 210 12.09 -14.59 27.37
C GLY A 210 12.92 -14.18 26.15
N TYR A 211 13.94 -14.96 25.77
CA TYR A 211 14.74 -14.67 24.57
C TYR A 211 13.90 -14.74 23.29
N ASN A 212 13.02 -15.73 23.19
CA ASN A 212 12.16 -15.90 22.03
C ASN A 212 11.14 -14.76 21.85
N ILE A 213 10.55 -14.27 22.94
CA ILE A 213 9.62 -13.13 22.89
C ILE A 213 10.39 -11.83 22.69
N GLY A 214 11.45 -11.59 23.47
CA GLY A 214 12.26 -10.39 23.36
C GLY A 214 12.83 -10.18 21.95
N ARG A 215 13.30 -11.25 21.30
CA ARG A 215 13.74 -11.18 19.90
C ARG A 215 12.62 -10.73 18.96
N ARG A 216 11.42 -11.30 19.08
CA ARG A 216 10.27 -10.92 18.23
C ARG A 216 9.86 -9.48 18.44
N THR A 217 9.85 -9.02 19.69
CA THR A 217 9.52 -7.64 20.03
C THR A 217 10.58 -6.65 19.52
N ILE A 218 11.87 -7.01 19.62
CA ILE A 218 12.95 -6.22 19.01
C ILE A 218 12.76 -6.17 17.49
N ASP A 219 12.50 -7.31 16.85
CA ASP A 219 12.23 -7.40 15.41
C ASP A 219 11.09 -6.44 15.01
N THR A 220 10.00 -6.36 15.78
CA THR A 220 8.90 -5.40 15.58
C THR A 220 9.35 -3.94 15.74
N LEU A 221 10.17 -3.63 16.74
CA LEU A 221 10.62 -2.26 16.99
C LEU A 221 11.57 -1.74 15.89
N VAL A 222 12.42 -2.62 15.35
CA VAL A 222 13.39 -2.30 14.29
C VAL A 222 12.82 -2.44 12.87
N ASP A 223 11.50 -2.60 12.73
CA ASP A 223 10.80 -2.75 11.45
C ASP A 223 11.26 -3.97 10.63
N ALA A 224 11.59 -5.08 11.29
CA ALA A 224 11.95 -6.31 10.61
C ALA A 224 10.71 -6.95 9.94
N ALA A 225 10.81 -7.25 8.65
CA ALA A 225 9.75 -7.90 7.91
C ALA A 225 9.47 -9.31 8.45
N PRO A 226 8.18 -9.71 8.59
CA PRO A 226 7.83 -11.08 8.89
C PRO A 226 8.41 -12.04 7.85
N LYS A 227 8.98 -13.16 8.32
CA LYS A 227 9.65 -14.14 7.44
C LYS A 227 8.70 -14.70 6.40
N GLY A 228 9.13 -14.73 5.14
CA GLY A 228 8.37 -15.27 3.99
C GLY A 228 7.28 -14.33 3.44
N LEU A 229 6.76 -13.41 4.26
CA LEU A 229 5.62 -12.58 3.85
C LEU A 229 5.95 -11.62 2.70
N ALA A 230 7.19 -11.12 2.64
CA ALA A 230 7.61 -10.25 1.53
C ALA A 230 7.57 -10.97 0.17
N GLU A 231 7.91 -12.26 0.14
CA GLU A 231 7.86 -13.09 -1.08
C GLU A 231 6.41 -13.39 -1.49
N GLU A 232 5.52 -13.64 -0.53
CA GLU A 232 4.09 -13.85 -0.77
C GLU A 232 3.42 -12.58 -1.34
N VAL A 233 3.76 -11.41 -0.78
CA VAL A 233 3.28 -10.10 -1.27
C VAL A 233 3.84 -9.80 -2.66
N TRP A 234 5.13 -10.08 -2.88
CA TRP A 234 5.76 -9.94 -4.21
C TRP A 234 5.04 -10.79 -5.25
N GLY A 235 4.78 -12.07 -4.95
CA GLY A 235 4.07 -12.98 -5.85
C GLY A 235 2.63 -12.52 -6.15
N SER A 236 1.93 -11.99 -5.14
CA SER A 236 0.58 -11.45 -5.32
C SER A 236 0.57 -10.21 -6.21
N ALA A 237 1.55 -9.31 -6.07
CA ALA A 237 1.68 -8.12 -6.90
C ALA A 237 2.09 -8.45 -8.34
N ALA A 238 3.07 -9.34 -8.51
CA ALA A 238 3.57 -9.75 -9.83
C ALA A 238 2.53 -10.50 -10.68
N ALA A 239 1.54 -11.13 -10.04
CA ALA A 239 0.45 -11.82 -10.73
C ALA A 239 -0.60 -10.87 -11.34
N VAL A 240 -0.57 -9.57 -11.01
CA VAL A 240 -1.58 -8.62 -11.47
C VAL A 240 -1.29 -8.17 -12.91
N PRO A 241 -2.27 -8.26 -13.84
CA PRO A 241 -2.10 -7.79 -15.21
C PRO A 241 -1.69 -6.31 -15.28
N GLY A 242 -0.66 -6.03 -16.08
CA GLY A 242 -0.10 -4.69 -16.25
C GLY A 242 1.09 -4.38 -15.34
N VAL A 243 1.37 -5.23 -14.34
CA VAL A 243 2.64 -5.22 -13.60
C VAL A 243 3.68 -5.97 -14.43
N ILE A 244 4.80 -5.32 -14.72
CA ILE A 244 5.92 -5.92 -15.49
C ILE A 244 6.96 -6.51 -14.54
N ASP A 245 7.26 -5.78 -13.47
CA ASP A 245 8.21 -6.18 -12.45
C ASP A 245 7.79 -5.55 -11.10
N VAL A 246 8.32 -6.09 -10.01
CA VAL A 246 8.13 -5.56 -8.65
C VAL A 246 9.51 -5.34 -8.03
N PRO A 247 10.18 -4.21 -8.32
CA PRO A 247 11.57 -3.97 -7.92
C PRO A 247 11.81 -3.99 -6.42
N SER A 248 10.81 -3.57 -5.61
CA SER A 248 10.95 -3.56 -4.16
C SER A 248 9.64 -3.84 -3.43
N VAL A 249 9.76 -4.64 -2.38
CA VAL A 249 8.71 -4.90 -1.38
C VAL A 249 9.34 -4.74 -0.01
N ARG A 250 8.86 -3.78 0.77
CA ARG A 250 9.29 -3.57 2.16
C ARG A 250 8.07 -3.66 3.05
N LEU A 251 8.14 -4.52 4.06
CA LEU A 251 7.05 -4.72 5.01
C LEU A 251 7.56 -4.42 6.42
N ARG A 252 6.73 -3.78 7.24
CA ARG A 252 7.02 -3.54 8.66
C ARG A 252 5.78 -3.78 9.52
N PRO A 253 5.92 -4.38 10.71
CA PRO A 253 4.80 -4.51 11.65
C PRO A 253 4.39 -3.17 12.26
N ALA A 254 3.10 -2.98 12.46
CA ALA A 254 2.51 -1.85 13.17
C ALA A 254 1.39 -2.37 14.10
N GLY A 255 1.79 -3.07 15.16
CA GLY A 255 0.85 -3.76 16.06
C GLY A 255 0.18 -4.94 15.37
N ALA A 256 -1.15 -4.88 15.23
CA ALA A 256 -1.92 -5.94 14.58
C ALA A 256 -1.90 -5.86 13.04
N GLU A 257 -1.52 -4.71 12.49
CA GLU A 257 -1.41 -4.47 11.04
C GLU A 257 0.04 -4.58 10.56
N ILE A 258 0.21 -4.77 9.26
CA ILE A 258 1.50 -4.75 8.58
C ILE A 258 1.45 -3.66 7.51
N LEU A 259 2.37 -2.72 7.58
CA LEU A 259 2.48 -1.65 6.59
C LEU A 259 3.48 -2.06 5.52
N GLY A 260 3.10 -1.93 4.26
CA GLY A 260 3.93 -2.25 3.10
C GLY A 260 4.23 -1.04 2.23
N ASP A 261 5.47 -0.89 1.82
CA ASP A 261 5.89 0.01 0.74
C ASP A 261 6.33 -0.85 -0.45
N LEU A 262 5.63 -0.70 -1.57
CA LEU A 262 5.88 -1.44 -2.80
C LEU A 262 6.24 -0.50 -3.93
N GLU A 263 7.15 -0.93 -4.78
CA GLU A 263 7.40 -0.33 -6.09
C GLU A 263 7.04 -1.34 -7.17
N ILE A 264 6.24 -0.93 -8.15
CA ILE A 264 5.89 -1.76 -9.31
C ILE A 264 6.34 -1.07 -10.59
N SER A 265 6.84 -1.85 -11.54
CA SER A 265 7.18 -1.37 -12.88
C SER A 265 5.97 -1.54 -13.80
N VAL A 266 5.64 -0.48 -14.53
CA VAL A 266 4.51 -0.42 -15.47
C VAL A 266 4.96 0.14 -16.81
N ALA A 267 4.23 -0.15 -17.88
CA ALA A 267 4.61 0.34 -19.21
C ALA A 267 4.50 1.87 -19.27
N ARG A 268 5.55 2.53 -19.76
CA ARG A 268 5.61 4.00 -19.85
C ARG A 268 4.60 4.62 -20.82
N THR A 269 3.95 3.81 -21.66
CA THR A 269 2.90 4.21 -22.60
C THR A 269 1.52 4.32 -21.95
N LEU A 270 1.33 3.83 -20.72
CA LEU A 270 0.03 3.84 -20.05
C LEU A 270 -0.40 5.24 -19.62
N SER A 271 -1.70 5.49 -19.68
CA SER A 271 -2.31 6.68 -19.09
C SER A 271 -2.23 6.63 -17.56
N LEU A 272 -2.28 7.79 -16.90
CA LEU A 272 -2.28 7.88 -15.45
C LEU A 272 -3.49 7.14 -14.82
N GLU A 273 -4.63 7.11 -15.50
CA GLU A 273 -5.82 6.38 -15.07
C GLU A 273 -5.60 4.87 -15.10
N SER A 274 -4.98 4.34 -16.17
CA SER A 274 -4.62 2.92 -16.27
C SER A 274 -3.61 2.53 -15.20
N VAL A 275 -2.62 3.38 -14.93
CA VAL A 275 -1.66 3.16 -13.83
C VAL A 275 -2.36 3.14 -12.47
N ALA A 276 -3.30 4.06 -12.22
CA ALA A 276 -4.08 4.08 -10.99
C ALA A 276 -4.92 2.80 -10.82
N ALA A 277 -5.52 2.30 -11.90
CA ALA A 277 -6.28 1.05 -11.90
C ALA A 277 -5.38 -0.16 -11.56
N ILE A 278 -4.18 -0.25 -12.14
CA ILE A 278 -3.21 -1.31 -11.81
C ILE A 278 -2.84 -1.25 -10.33
N LYS A 279 -2.53 -0.06 -9.79
CA LYS A 279 -2.23 0.10 -8.36
C LYS A 279 -3.37 -0.38 -7.47
N ALA A 280 -4.61 -0.04 -7.81
CA ALA A 280 -5.79 -0.49 -7.07
C ALA A 280 -5.91 -2.02 -7.10
N ASN A 281 -5.76 -2.64 -8.28
CA ASN A 281 -5.82 -4.09 -8.44
C ASN A 281 -4.72 -4.81 -7.64
N VAL A 282 -3.50 -4.26 -7.59
CA VAL A 282 -2.41 -4.78 -6.75
C VAL A 282 -2.75 -4.70 -5.27
N ALA A 283 -3.27 -3.56 -4.81
CA ALA A 283 -3.68 -3.40 -3.42
C ALA A 283 -4.81 -4.38 -3.04
N GLU A 284 -5.79 -4.59 -3.93
CA GLU A 284 -6.87 -5.55 -3.71
C GLU A 284 -6.38 -7.00 -3.70
N ALA A 285 -5.48 -7.39 -4.60
CA ALA A 285 -4.89 -8.73 -4.65
C ALA A 285 -4.12 -9.08 -3.36
N ILE A 286 -3.34 -8.12 -2.84
CA ILE A 286 -2.61 -8.27 -1.58
C ILE A 286 -3.59 -8.34 -0.42
N LYS A 287 -4.61 -7.48 -0.37
CA LYS A 287 -5.59 -7.46 0.72
C LYS A 287 -6.47 -8.73 0.74
N ALA A 288 -6.73 -9.34 -0.40
CA ALA A 288 -7.50 -10.57 -0.50
C ALA A 288 -6.75 -11.79 0.06
N SER A 289 -5.43 -11.85 -0.12
CA SER A 289 -4.57 -12.90 0.43
C SER A 289 -4.15 -12.63 1.88
N HIS A 290 -3.90 -11.35 2.20
CA HIS A 290 -3.43 -10.90 3.50
C HIS A 290 -4.21 -9.65 3.98
N PRO A 291 -5.36 -9.84 4.64
CA PRO A 291 -6.22 -8.74 5.09
C PRO A 291 -5.56 -7.77 6.08
N GLU A 292 -4.52 -8.21 6.78
CA GLU A 292 -3.76 -7.41 7.75
C GLU A 292 -2.75 -6.44 7.10
N ILE A 293 -2.50 -6.56 5.79
CA ILE A 293 -1.48 -5.75 5.09
C ILE A 293 -2.15 -4.51 4.48
N SER A 294 -1.61 -3.34 4.82
CA SER A 294 -1.93 -2.07 4.17
C SER A 294 -0.73 -1.61 3.36
N VAL A 295 -0.92 -1.36 2.07
CA VAL A 295 0.17 -1.06 1.13
C VAL A 295 0.12 0.35 0.56
N THR A 296 1.29 0.98 0.48
CA THR A 296 1.54 2.16 -0.35
C THR A 296 2.33 1.73 -1.57
N ILE A 297 1.82 2.03 -2.76
CA ILE A 297 2.39 1.57 -4.03
C ILE A 297 2.94 2.76 -4.80
N ALA A 298 4.23 2.73 -5.11
CA ALA A 298 4.90 3.58 -6.08
C ALA A 298 4.99 2.88 -7.44
N THR A 299 5.07 3.64 -8.52
CA THR A 299 5.11 3.11 -9.88
C THR A 299 6.30 3.66 -10.64
N GLN A 300 7.06 2.77 -11.27
CA GLN A 300 8.19 3.12 -12.14
C GLN A 300 7.82 2.85 -13.60
N PRO A 301 7.74 3.87 -14.46
CA PRO A 301 7.49 3.66 -15.88
C PRO A 301 8.76 3.10 -16.54
N ILE A 302 8.62 1.99 -17.27
CA ILE A 302 9.72 1.37 -18.02
C ILE A 302 9.34 1.16 -19.48
N ALA A 303 10.35 1.11 -20.35
CA ALA A 303 10.17 0.73 -21.73
C ALA A 303 9.94 -0.79 -21.81
N ILE A 304 9.02 -1.22 -22.67
CA ILE A 304 8.78 -2.65 -22.94
C ILE A 304 9.03 -2.98 -24.40
N ASP A 305 9.40 -4.24 -24.66
CA ASP A 305 9.74 -4.70 -26.01
C ASP A 305 8.55 -4.65 -26.98
N SER A 306 7.33 -4.66 -26.46
CA SER A 306 6.09 -4.61 -27.26
C SER A 306 5.65 -3.19 -27.62
N GLU A 307 6.44 -2.15 -27.30
CA GLU A 307 6.13 -0.78 -27.73
C GLU A 307 6.24 -0.65 -29.24
N THR A 308 5.18 -0.11 -29.86
CA THR A 308 5.19 0.20 -31.29
C THR A 308 6.10 1.40 -31.58
N PHE A 309 6.60 1.49 -32.82
CA PHE A 309 7.34 2.68 -33.25
C PHE A 309 6.54 3.97 -33.04
N LEU A 310 5.24 3.94 -33.33
CA LEU A 310 4.33 5.07 -33.12
C LEU A 310 4.32 5.54 -31.66
N GLU A 311 4.11 4.63 -30.70
CA GLU A 311 4.07 4.96 -29.27
C GLU A 311 5.40 5.56 -28.80
N ARG A 312 6.53 4.99 -29.24
CA ARG A 312 7.86 5.49 -28.90
C ARG A 312 8.09 6.90 -29.43
N ILE A 313 7.74 7.15 -30.69
CA ILE A 313 7.86 8.47 -31.32
C ILE A 313 6.99 9.50 -30.60
N LEU A 314 5.73 9.16 -30.30
CA LEU A 314 4.82 10.03 -29.56
C LEU A 314 5.35 10.36 -28.16
N LEU A 315 5.93 9.38 -27.44
CA LEU A 315 6.53 9.61 -26.12
C LEU A 315 7.74 10.56 -26.18
N ILE A 316 8.61 10.40 -27.18
CA ILE A 316 9.78 11.27 -27.37
C ILE A 316 9.33 12.71 -27.66
N ALA A 317 8.37 12.87 -28.57
CA ALA A 317 7.82 14.17 -28.95
C ALA A 317 7.12 14.86 -27.77
N ALA A 318 6.31 14.13 -27.01
CA ALA A 318 5.66 14.61 -25.80
C ALA A 318 6.68 15.08 -24.74
N LYS A 319 7.76 14.31 -24.52
CA LYS A 319 8.85 14.69 -23.59
C LYS A 319 9.53 16.01 -24.00
N ARG A 320 9.60 16.28 -25.29
CA ARG A 320 10.17 17.51 -25.86
C ARG A 320 9.16 18.65 -26.00
N HIS A 321 7.88 18.40 -25.73
CA HIS A 321 6.78 19.35 -25.95
C HIS A 321 6.70 19.81 -27.41
N VAL A 322 7.06 18.93 -28.34
CA VAL A 322 7.01 19.20 -29.77
C VAL A 322 5.76 18.49 -30.33
N PRO A 323 4.74 19.24 -30.77
CA PRO A 323 3.56 18.63 -31.37
C PRO A 323 3.92 18.04 -32.73
N ILE A 324 3.53 16.79 -32.94
CA ILE A 324 3.72 16.07 -34.20
C ILE A 324 2.41 15.40 -34.63
N HIS A 325 2.23 15.24 -35.92
CA HIS A 325 1.10 14.51 -36.52
C HIS A 325 1.53 13.79 -37.82
N HIS A 326 0.59 13.06 -38.45
CA HIS A 326 0.82 12.25 -39.66
C HIS A 326 2.07 11.33 -39.60
N ILE A 327 2.26 10.66 -38.47
CA ILE A 327 3.38 9.73 -38.31
C ILE A 327 3.15 8.50 -39.19
N THR A 328 4.05 8.29 -40.15
CA THR A 328 4.04 7.14 -41.04
C THR A 328 5.29 6.30 -40.78
N VAL A 329 5.11 4.99 -40.63
CA VAL A 329 6.20 4.04 -40.44
C VAL A 329 6.14 2.99 -41.54
N GLN A 330 7.25 2.85 -42.28
CA GLN A 330 7.39 1.95 -43.42
C GLN A 330 8.57 1.01 -43.21
N ASP A 331 8.51 -0.19 -43.79
CA ASP A 331 9.67 -1.08 -43.92
C ASP A 331 10.12 -1.06 -45.38
N VAL A 332 11.34 -0.58 -45.62
CA VAL A 332 11.96 -0.43 -46.93
C VAL A 332 13.23 -1.26 -46.96
N ASP A 333 13.22 -2.37 -47.70
CA ASP A 333 14.34 -3.31 -47.82
C ASP A 333 14.91 -3.78 -46.47
N GLY A 334 14.05 -4.01 -45.48
CA GLY A 334 14.44 -4.45 -44.13
C GLY A 334 14.93 -3.31 -43.23
N ARG A 335 14.72 -2.05 -43.63
CA ARG A 335 15.01 -0.86 -42.81
C ARG A 335 13.71 -0.13 -42.50
N ALA A 336 13.52 0.22 -41.23
CA ALA A 336 12.41 1.08 -40.86
C ALA A 336 12.68 2.51 -41.36
N SER A 337 11.68 3.10 -42.01
CA SER A 337 11.65 4.51 -42.41
C SER A 337 10.46 5.18 -41.73
N VAL A 338 10.72 6.31 -41.07
CA VAL A 338 9.74 7.04 -40.27
C VAL A 338 9.65 8.47 -40.80
N SER A 339 8.44 8.89 -41.17
CA SER A 339 8.13 10.27 -41.53
C SER A 339 7.04 10.85 -40.64
N PHE A 340 7.11 12.15 -40.34
CA PHE A 340 6.11 12.85 -39.53
C PHE A 340 6.15 14.35 -39.77
N ASP A 341 5.03 15.02 -39.50
CA ASP A 341 4.94 16.48 -39.52
C ASP A 341 5.17 17.04 -38.10
N ILE A 342 5.88 18.17 -38.02
CA ILE A 342 6.12 18.92 -36.79
C ILE A 342 5.41 20.27 -36.90
N GLU A 343 4.57 20.62 -35.92
CA GLU A 343 3.98 21.96 -35.87
C GLU A 343 4.84 22.92 -35.03
N LEU A 344 5.27 24.05 -35.58
CA LEU A 344 6.07 25.06 -34.88
C LEU A 344 5.52 26.49 -35.06
N ASP A 345 5.94 27.46 -34.23
CA ASP A 345 5.47 28.86 -34.37
C ASP A 345 5.90 29.43 -35.73
N GLY A 346 4.94 29.71 -36.62
CA GLY A 346 5.22 30.24 -37.96
C GLY A 346 5.95 31.59 -37.99
N ARG A 347 6.08 32.30 -36.86
CA ARG A 347 6.87 33.52 -36.73
C ARG A 347 8.35 33.27 -36.45
N MET A 348 8.72 32.03 -36.13
CA MET A 348 10.10 31.69 -35.79
C MET A 348 11.00 31.68 -37.03
N SER A 349 12.31 31.84 -36.82
CA SER A 349 13.28 31.68 -37.92
C SER A 349 13.34 30.23 -38.37
N HIS A 350 13.49 29.99 -39.68
CA HIS A 350 13.62 28.64 -40.21
C HIS A 350 14.83 27.90 -39.62
N GLY A 351 15.93 28.60 -39.31
CA GLY A 351 17.09 27.99 -38.64
C GLY A 351 16.74 27.43 -37.25
N SER A 352 16.00 28.18 -36.44
CA SER A 352 15.52 27.71 -35.15
C SER A 352 14.53 26.55 -35.27
N ALA A 353 13.66 26.59 -36.28
CA ALA A 353 12.75 25.49 -36.57
C ALA A 353 13.51 24.21 -36.95
N HIS A 354 14.54 24.33 -37.79
CA HIS A 354 15.39 23.25 -38.22
C HIS A 354 16.21 22.63 -37.06
N GLU A 355 16.68 23.43 -36.11
CA GLU A 355 17.36 22.93 -34.90
C GLU A 355 16.44 22.06 -34.03
N ILE A 356 15.17 22.46 -33.89
CA ILE A 356 14.16 21.68 -33.14
C ILE A 356 13.89 20.36 -33.84
N ALA A 357 13.64 20.40 -35.16
CA ALA A 357 13.41 19.22 -35.98
C ALA A 357 14.59 18.24 -35.92
N SER A 358 15.81 18.73 -36.18
CA SER A 358 17.04 17.92 -36.14
C SER A 358 17.29 17.30 -34.77
N SER A 359 16.99 18.04 -33.69
CA SER A 359 17.11 17.50 -32.32
C SER A 359 16.09 16.39 -32.06
N LEU A 360 14.86 16.50 -32.57
CA LEU A 360 13.83 15.49 -32.40
C LEU A 360 14.17 14.22 -33.20
N GLU A 361 14.56 14.37 -34.47
CA GLU A 361 15.01 13.26 -35.33
C GLU A 361 16.17 12.49 -34.70
N LYS A 362 17.15 13.19 -34.10
CA LYS A 362 18.29 12.56 -33.44
C LYS A 362 17.88 11.71 -32.24
N GLU A 363 16.91 12.15 -31.44
CA GLU A 363 16.41 11.37 -30.31
C GLU A 363 15.58 10.17 -30.77
N ILE A 364 14.75 10.34 -31.81
CA ILE A 364 14.01 9.23 -32.43
C ILE A 364 14.99 8.17 -32.93
N ARG A 365 16.04 8.56 -33.67
CA ARG A 365 17.06 7.63 -34.15
C ARG A 365 17.83 6.97 -33.01
N LYS A 366 18.13 7.71 -31.93
CA LYS A 366 18.79 7.15 -30.74
C LYS A 366 17.94 6.09 -30.05
N GLU A 367 16.62 6.30 -30.00
CA GLU A 367 15.68 5.38 -29.38
C GLU A 367 15.42 4.16 -30.28
N LEU A 368 15.11 4.38 -31.56
CA LEU A 368 14.68 3.32 -32.49
C LEU A 368 15.83 2.51 -33.10
N GLY A 369 17.04 3.07 -33.15
CA GLY A 369 18.23 2.46 -33.75
C GLY A 369 18.85 3.35 -34.83
N SER A 370 20.18 3.29 -34.97
CA SER A 370 20.93 4.12 -35.94
C SER A 370 20.56 3.89 -37.39
N ASP A 371 20.03 2.71 -37.69
CA ASP A 371 19.76 2.25 -39.05
C ASP A 371 18.35 2.63 -39.53
N VAL A 372 17.57 3.29 -38.67
CA VAL A 372 16.24 3.83 -38.97
C VAL A 372 16.38 5.16 -39.70
N GLU A 373 15.73 5.26 -40.87
CA GLU A 373 15.57 6.52 -41.58
C GLU A 373 14.49 7.35 -40.89
N VAL A 374 14.78 8.62 -40.63
CA VAL A 374 13.88 9.52 -39.91
C VAL A 374 13.88 10.85 -40.65
N GLU A 375 12.71 11.24 -41.16
CA GLU A 375 12.50 12.48 -41.89
C GLU A 375 11.34 13.25 -41.27
N SER A 376 11.49 14.57 -41.16
CA SER A 376 10.45 15.44 -40.63
C SER A 376 10.08 16.55 -41.60
N HIS A 377 8.81 16.94 -41.59
CA HIS A 377 8.31 18.08 -42.32
C HIS A 377 7.87 19.18 -41.32
N ILE A 378 8.35 20.41 -41.52
CA ILE A 378 8.04 21.53 -40.63
C ILE A 378 6.82 22.28 -41.15
N GLU A 379 5.77 22.31 -40.34
CA GLU A 379 4.54 23.05 -40.60
C GLU A 379 4.33 24.18 -39.59
N PRO A 380 3.77 25.32 -39.99
CA PRO A 380 3.39 26.36 -39.06
C PRO A 380 2.18 25.93 -38.23
N MET A 381 2.28 26.00 -36.90
CA MET A 381 1.18 25.76 -35.96
C MET A 381 -0.05 26.60 -36.33
N GLU A 382 -1.19 25.94 -36.50
CA GLU A 382 -2.46 26.63 -36.63
C GLU A 382 -2.84 27.36 -35.33
N PRO A 383 -3.48 28.54 -35.39
CA PRO A 383 -3.99 29.21 -34.21
C PRO A 383 -5.06 28.36 -33.52
N ARG A 384 -4.72 27.76 -32.36
CA ARG A 384 -5.64 26.90 -31.58
C ARG A 384 -6.83 27.67 -30.97
N HIS A 385 -6.73 29.00 -30.87
CA HIS A 385 -7.80 29.85 -30.38
C HIS A 385 -8.06 30.99 -31.38
N LEU A 386 -9.23 30.95 -32.01
CA LEU A 386 -9.71 32.00 -32.91
C LEU A 386 -10.92 32.68 -32.27
N THR A 387 -10.76 33.93 -31.84
CA THR A 387 -11.90 34.75 -31.43
C THR A 387 -12.63 35.24 -32.68
N GLY A 388 -13.94 35.01 -32.75
CA GLY A 388 -14.75 35.41 -33.89
C GLY A 388 -16.17 35.80 -33.52
N GLN A 389 -16.85 36.45 -34.47
CA GLN A 389 -18.26 36.86 -34.37
C GLN A 389 -19.02 36.36 -35.59
N ASP A 390 -20.33 36.14 -35.46
CA ASP A 390 -21.16 35.79 -36.61
C ASP A 390 -21.11 36.91 -37.68
N VAL A 391 -21.10 36.50 -38.95
CA VAL A 391 -21.11 37.46 -40.07
C VAL A 391 -22.50 38.04 -40.28
N ASP A 392 -22.57 39.14 -41.05
CA ASP A 392 -23.84 39.66 -41.58
C ASP A 392 -24.65 38.53 -42.25
N PRO A 393 -25.95 38.38 -41.95
CA PRO A 393 -26.81 37.35 -42.53
C PRO A 393 -26.77 37.28 -44.07
N LYS A 394 -26.53 38.39 -44.76
CA LYS A 394 -26.37 38.43 -46.22
C LYS A 394 -25.10 37.71 -46.68
N ILE A 395 -24.01 37.87 -45.94
CA ILE A 395 -22.73 37.19 -46.23
C ILE A 395 -22.90 35.69 -45.97
N LYS A 396 -23.54 35.32 -44.86
CA LYS A 396 -23.87 33.93 -44.54
C LYS A 396 -24.69 33.29 -45.67
N ALA A 397 -25.81 33.91 -46.04
CA ALA A 397 -26.69 33.40 -47.10
C ALA A 397 -25.99 33.26 -48.45
N LYS A 398 -25.07 34.17 -48.79
CA LYS A 398 -24.26 34.08 -50.01
C LYS A 398 -23.32 32.87 -50.01
N ILE A 399 -22.65 32.61 -48.87
CA ILE A 399 -21.73 31.48 -48.73
C ILE A 399 -22.50 30.15 -48.70
N GLU A 400 -23.62 30.11 -47.99
CA GLU A 400 -24.51 28.95 -47.90
C GLU A 400 -25.09 28.58 -49.27
N ALA A 401 -25.61 29.55 -50.03
CA ALA A 401 -26.10 29.31 -51.39
C ALA A 401 -24.99 28.81 -52.34
N ALA A 402 -23.76 29.30 -52.17
CA ALA A 402 -22.64 28.85 -52.97
C ALA A 402 -22.17 27.43 -52.61
N LEU A 403 -22.21 27.07 -51.32
CA LEU A 403 -21.92 25.73 -50.82
C LEU A 403 -22.90 24.71 -51.41
N ILE A 404 -24.20 24.95 -51.23
CA ILE A 404 -25.27 24.08 -51.74
C ILE A 404 -25.15 23.92 -53.26
N LYS A 405 -24.95 25.02 -53.98
CA LYS A 405 -24.78 24.97 -55.44
C LYS A 405 -23.57 24.13 -55.84
N LYS A 406 -22.40 24.35 -55.23
CA LYS A 406 -21.18 23.61 -55.60
C LYS A 406 -21.22 22.15 -55.20
N ALA A 407 -21.90 21.81 -54.09
CA ALA A 407 -22.15 20.44 -53.70
C ALA A 407 -23.03 19.72 -54.74
N HIS A 408 -24.13 20.36 -55.15
CA HIS A 408 -25.00 19.85 -56.20
C HIS A 408 -24.29 19.74 -57.56
N ASP A 409 -23.49 20.73 -57.95
CA ASP A 409 -22.72 20.72 -59.20
C ASP A 409 -21.65 19.61 -59.22
N GLN A 410 -21.19 19.17 -58.04
CA GLN A 410 -20.27 18.04 -57.92
C GLN A 410 -20.99 16.69 -58.02
N GLY A 411 -22.22 16.60 -57.50
CA GLY A 411 -23.04 15.39 -57.57
C GLY A 411 -22.67 14.29 -56.55
N ASP A 412 -21.56 14.47 -55.83
CA ASP A 412 -21.04 13.46 -54.89
C ASP A 412 -21.61 13.59 -53.47
N LEU A 413 -22.16 14.76 -53.10
CA LEU A 413 -22.74 15.03 -51.78
C LEU A 413 -24.26 15.13 -51.89
N LEU A 414 -24.98 14.44 -50.99
CA LEU A 414 -26.44 14.33 -51.04
C LEU A 414 -27.14 15.60 -50.54
N ASP A 415 -26.59 16.25 -49.52
CA ASP A 415 -27.11 17.51 -48.96
C ASP A 415 -26.01 18.32 -48.27
N VAL A 416 -26.24 19.63 -48.11
CA VAL A 416 -25.42 20.54 -47.29
C VAL A 416 -26.32 21.39 -46.41
N HIS A 417 -26.15 21.25 -45.10
CA HIS A 417 -26.99 21.89 -44.09
C HIS A 417 -26.18 22.49 -42.93
N ASN A 418 -26.87 23.18 -42.02
CA ASN A 418 -26.30 23.73 -40.78
C ASN A 418 -25.06 24.62 -41.00
N VAL A 419 -25.09 25.45 -42.05
CA VAL A 419 -23.98 26.34 -42.40
C VAL A 419 -23.83 27.44 -41.36
N ARG A 420 -22.62 27.58 -40.83
CA ARG A 420 -22.21 28.60 -39.86
C ARG A 420 -21.01 29.34 -40.42
N VAL A 421 -21.06 30.67 -40.42
CA VAL A 421 -19.97 31.52 -40.94
C VAL A 421 -19.59 32.55 -39.88
N ARG A 422 -18.32 32.55 -39.50
CA ARG A 422 -17.77 33.44 -38.47
C ARG A 422 -16.66 34.31 -39.04
N ARG A 423 -16.64 35.58 -38.68
CA ARG A 423 -15.54 36.51 -38.97
C ARG A 423 -14.50 36.42 -37.86
N THR A 424 -13.25 36.22 -38.26
CA THR A 424 -12.05 36.28 -37.39
C THR A 424 -11.08 37.34 -37.93
N PRO A 425 -10.05 37.76 -37.15
CA PRO A 425 -9.01 38.67 -37.67
C PRO A 425 -8.25 38.12 -38.89
N ALA A 426 -8.14 36.80 -39.01
CA ALA A 426 -7.49 36.15 -40.14
C ALA A 426 -8.39 36.09 -41.38
N GLY A 427 -9.71 36.00 -41.21
CA GLY A 427 -10.68 35.88 -42.30
C GLY A 427 -11.97 35.18 -41.88
N LEU A 428 -12.71 34.63 -42.85
CA LEU A 428 -13.95 33.90 -42.60
C LEU A 428 -13.66 32.43 -42.30
N VAL A 429 -14.25 31.94 -41.20
CA VAL A 429 -14.30 30.52 -40.85
C VAL A 429 -15.69 30.00 -41.16
N VAL A 430 -15.78 28.97 -42.00
CA VAL A 430 -17.03 28.35 -42.44
C VAL A 430 -17.11 26.92 -41.90
N ASN A 431 -18.19 26.59 -41.21
CA ASN A 431 -18.50 25.23 -40.80
C ASN A 431 -19.83 24.83 -41.42
N TYR A 432 -19.93 23.60 -41.92
CA TYR A 432 -21.17 23.08 -42.47
C TYR A 432 -21.26 21.58 -42.19
N HIS A 433 -22.47 21.05 -42.30
CA HIS A 433 -22.71 19.62 -42.28
C HIS A 433 -23.09 19.20 -43.70
N CYS A 434 -22.78 17.97 -44.08
CA CYS A 434 -23.15 17.42 -45.38
C CYS A 434 -23.56 15.96 -45.25
N LEU A 435 -24.51 15.53 -46.07
CA LEU A 435 -24.94 14.13 -46.15
C LEU A 435 -24.16 13.39 -47.22
N VAL A 436 -23.66 12.21 -46.88
CA VAL A 436 -22.91 11.32 -47.79
C VAL A 436 -23.50 9.92 -47.80
N ASP A 437 -23.25 9.17 -48.87
CA ASP A 437 -23.67 7.77 -48.98
C ASP A 437 -22.94 6.92 -47.91
N PRO A 438 -23.67 6.21 -47.03
CA PRO A 438 -23.05 5.38 -45.98
C PRO A 438 -22.22 4.20 -46.53
N ALA A 439 -22.32 3.88 -47.82
CA ALA A 439 -21.49 2.87 -48.46
C ALA A 439 -20.08 3.36 -48.83
N LEU A 440 -19.83 4.67 -48.82
CA LEU A 440 -18.52 5.23 -49.12
C LEU A 440 -17.52 4.93 -48.01
N SER A 441 -16.27 4.70 -48.41
CA SER A 441 -15.16 4.69 -47.46
C SER A 441 -14.92 6.08 -46.86
N VAL A 442 -14.20 6.13 -45.75
CA VAL A 442 -13.79 7.39 -45.11
C VAL A 442 -12.91 8.21 -46.08
N ASP A 443 -12.03 7.56 -46.84
CA ASP A 443 -11.18 8.22 -47.83
C ASP A 443 -12.01 8.84 -48.97
N GLU A 444 -12.97 8.09 -49.54
CA GLU A 444 -13.86 8.62 -50.59
C GLU A 444 -14.73 9.78 -50.06
N THR A 445 -15.24 9.65 -48.83
CA THR A 445 -15.98 10.72 -48.15
C THR A 445 -15.10 11.97 -47.98
N HIS A 446 -13.87 11.78 -47.53
CA HIS A 446 -12.92 12.85 -47.32
C HIS A 446 -12.58 13.56 -48.64
N ASP A 447 -12.28 12.81 -49.70
CA ASP A 447 -11.99 13.35 -51.04
C ASP A 447 -13.14 14.22 -51.59
N GLN A 448 -14.38 13.79 -51.36
CA GLN A 448 -15.57 14.53 -51.78
C GLN A 448 -15.73 15.85 -51.01
N VAL A 449 -15.58 15.82 -49.68
CA VAL A 449 -15.63 17.01 -48.81
C VAL A 449 -14.50 17.96 -49.15
N ASP A 450 -13.28 17.46 -49.29
CA ASP A 450 -12.09 18.24 -49.66
C ASP A 450 -12.23 18.91 -51.03
N ALA A 451 -12.80 18.22 -52.01
CA ALA A 451 -13.07 18.80 -53.32
C ALA A 451 -14.03 19.99 -53.24
N LEU A 452 -15.09 19.89 -52.41
CA LEU A 452 -16.01 21.00 -52.15
C LEU A 452 -15.30 22.16 -51.44
N GLU A 453 -14.50 21.86 -50.41
CA GLU A 453 -13.74 22.87 -49.68
C GLU A 453 -12.75 23.63 -50.58
N ARG A 454 -12.00 22.92 -51.42
CA ARG A 454 -11.09 23.53 -52.41
C ARG A 454 -11.86 24.45 -53.38
N LYS A 455 -13.01 23.99 -53.90
CA LYS A 455 -13.88 24.80 -54.76
C LYS A 455 -14.39 26.05 -54.04
N MET A 456 -14.68 25.96 -52.74
CA MET A 456 -15.14 27.10 -51.94
C MET A 456 -14.03 28.12 -51.71
N ARG A 457 -12.84 27.68 -51.29
CA ARG A 457 -11.67 28.55 -51.10
C ARG A 457 -11.27 29.26 -52.40
N ALA A 458 -11.38 28.57 -53.53
CA ALA A 458 -11.14 29.18 -54.86
C ALA A 458 -12.16 30.28 -55.23
N SER A 459 -13.41 30.18 -54.75
CA SER A 459 -14.46 31.18 -55.05
C SER A 459 -14.58 32.30 -54.02
N PHE A 460 -14.07 32.08 -52.81
CA PHE A 460 -14.08 33.07 -51.74
C PHE A 460 -12.71 33.13 -51.08
N SER A 461 -11.85 34.01 -51.59
CA SER A 461 -10.51 34.24 -51.04
C SER A 461 -10.52 34.77 -49.60
N THR A 462 -11.68 35.22 -49.09
CA THR A 462 -11.86 35.64 -47.70
C THR A 462 -12.08 34.47 -46.75
N ILE A 463 -12.34 33.25 -47.23
CA ILE A 463 -12.45 32.05 -46.39
C ILE A 463 -11.04 31.57 -46.06
N THR A 464 -10.65 31.70 -44.79
CA THR A 464 -9.36 31.21 -44.29
C THR A 464 -9.44 29.77 -43.79
N ARG A 465 -10.60 29.36 -43.27
CA ARG A 465 -10.84 27.98 -42.86
C ARG A 465 -12.25 27.57 -43.24
N ILE A 466 -12.38 26.42 -43.85
CA ILE A 466 -13.65 25.75 -44.07
C ILE A 466 -13.54 24.33 -43.54
N VAL A 467 -14.58 23.83 -42.88
CA VAL A 467 -14.63 22.48 -42.31
C VAL A 467 -16.02 21.90 -42.52
N GLY A 468 -16.10 20.82 -43.29
CA GLY A 468 -17.29 19.98 -43.44
C GLY A 468 -17.36 18.87 -42.38
N HIS A 469 -18.53 18.66 -41.80
CA HIS A 469 -18.84 17.46 -41.03
C HIS A 469 -19.72 16.55 -41.89
N ALA A 470 -19.18 15.40 -42.31
CA ALA A 470 -19.93 14.41 -43.07
C ALA A 470 -20.80 13.55 -42.14
N GLU A 471 -22.09 13.48 -42.44
CA GLU A 471 -23.09 12.67 -41.77
C GLU A 471 -23.58 11.60 -42.76
N PRO A 472 -23.79 10.34 -42.34
CA PRO A 472 -24.35 9.33 -43.22
C PRO A 472 -25.82 9.65 -43.53
N ALA A 473 -26.22 9.54 -44.79
CA ALA A 473 -27.63 9.58 -45.16
C ALA A 473 -28.38 8.41 -44.51
N GLN A 474 -29.58 8.70 -44.00
CA GLN A 474 -30.43 7.75 -43.28
C GLN A 474 -31.20 6.79 -44.20
#